data_AF-A0A9X9CGD5-F1
#
_entry.id   AF-A0A9X9CGD5-F1
#
_cell.length_a   1.000
_cell.length_b   1.000
_cell.length_c   1.000
_cell.angle_alpha   90.00
_cell.angle_beta   90.00
_cell.angle_gamma   90.00
#
_symmetry.space_group_name_H-M   'P 1'
#
loop_
_entity.id
_entity.type
_entity.pdbx_description
1 polymer ?
#
loop_
_entity_poly.entity_id
_entity_poly.type
_entity_poly.pdbx_seq_one_letter_code
_entity_poly.pdbx_strand_id
1 'polypeptide(L)'
;MKKIGTMLLLSFLITGCTPAQPDSKASKTEAVTTSSNQVNAPSFFHLSVLKDVNWEEAPSFIDGKIPLKGIEGKIAMADSPIIANEQNEIMWYFLDSEIPTGKLSIIALKQGSVTPTPVLFQKETSKQTWTTSNTIDSTANELPLTMSLPSSGLWLLNIYVNEKYYDQFVITAE
;
A
#
# COMPACT_ATOMS: atom_id res chain seq x y z
N MET A 1 -54.48 -43.56 1.32
CA MET A 1 -53.12 -42.96 1.30
C MET A 1 -52.84 -42.49 -0.13
N LYS A 2 -52.34 -41.25 -0.27
CA LYS A 2 -51.81 -40.57 -1.48
C LYS A 2 -50.64 -41.40 -2.09
N LYS A 3 -50.21 -41.34 -3.34
CA LYS A 3 -50.52 -40.63 -4.60
C LYS A 3 -49.66 -41.30 -5.71
N ILE A 4 -50.11 -41.19 -6.96
CA ILE A 4 -49.34 -40.99 -8.23
C ILE A 4 -47.81 -40.85 -8.03
N GLY A 5 -46.91 -41.43 -8.81
CA GLY A 5 -46.95 -41.99 -10.16
C GLY A 5 -45.56 -41.79 -10.79
N THR A 6 -45.37 -42.42 -11.96
CA THR A 6 -44.40 -42.03 -13.01
C THR A 6 -42.93 -42.48 -12.85
N MET A 7 -42.66 -43.59 -13.55
CA MET A 7 -41.63 -43.74 -14.60
C MET A 7 -40.14 -43.70 -14.21
N LEU A 8 -39.50 -44.87 -14.34
CA LEU A 8 -38.08 -44.96 -14.70
C LEU A 8 -37.78 -46.32 -15.34
N LEU A 9 -37.47 -46.35 -16.65
CA LEU A 9 -36.71 -47.41 -17.34
C LEU A 9 -36.37 -46.90 -18.75
N LEU A 10 -35.18 -46.33 -18.91
CA LEU A 10 -33.97 -46.94 -19.46
C LEU A 10 -34.07 -47.35 -20.94
N SER A 11 -33.44 -46.53 -21.80
CA SER A 11 -32.72 -46.84 -23.06
C SER A 11 -32.05 -45.51 -23.45
N PHE A 12 -30.75 -45.36 -23.73
CA PHE A 12 -29.92 -45.88 -24.82
C PHE A 12 -28.45 -45.79 -24.34
N LEU A 13 -27.58 -46.80 -24.51
CA LEU A 13 -26.63 -46.97 -25.64
C LEU A 13 -26.10 -45.59 -26.13
N ILE A 14 -24.81 -45.27 -26.29
CA ILE A 14 -23.66 -46.03 -26.77
C ILE A 14 -22.37 -45.20 -26.55
N THR A 15 -21.24 -45.91 -26.37
CA THR A 15 -19.85 -45.57 -26.75
C THR A 15 -19.17 -44.26 -26.33
N GLY A 16 -18.04 -44.44 -25.61
CA GLY A 16 -16.74 -44.02 -26.15
C GLY A 16 -15.89 -43.15 -25.22
N CYS A 17 -14.88 -43.74 -24.58
CA CYS A 17 -13.58 -43.09 -24.37
C CYS A 17 -12.49 -44.15 -24.13
N THR A 18 -11.48 -44.09 -24.98
CA THR A 18 -10.22 -44.86 -25.06
C THR A 18 -9.46 -44.93 -23.72
N PRO A 19 -8.72 -46.02 -23.42
CA PRO A 19 -7.84 -46.05 -22.27
C PRO A 19 -6.46 -45.48 -22.62
N ALA A 20 -5.94 -44.61 -21.75
CA ALA A 20 -4.49 -44.44 -21.60
C ALA A 20 -4.18 -44.33 -20.11
N GLN A 21 -3.44 -45.32 -19.62
CA GLN A 21 -2.89 -45.42 -18.27
C GLN A 21 -1.72 -44.42 -18.08
N PRO A 22 -1.28 -44.23 -16.82
CA PRO A 22 -0.59 -43.04 -16.34
C PRO A 22 0.91 -43.12 -16.59
N ASP A 23 1.56 -41.97 -16.64
CA ASP A 23 2.94 -41.88 -16.19
C ASP A 23 3.18 -40.55 -15.47
N SER A 24 3.45 -40.71 -14.18
CA SER A 24 3.98 -39.75 -13.24
C SER A 24 5.26 -39.09 -13.73
N LYS A 25 5.30 -37.75 -13.73
CA LYS A 25 6.52 -37.01 -13.38
C LYS A 25 6.24 -35.55 -12.99
N ALA A 26 6.68 -35.25 -11.77
CA ALA A 26 7.10 -33.94 -11.28
C ALA A 26 6.04 -32.84 -11.16
N SER A 27 5.52 -32.72 -9.94
CA SER A 27 5.01 -31.48 -9.35
C SER A 27 5.96 -30.33 -9.63
N LYS A 28 5.58 -29.43 -10.53
CA LYS A 28 6.14 -28.09 -10.62
C LYS A 28 5.04 -27.15 -10.12
N THR A 29 5.24 -26.66 -8.91
CA THR A 29 4.48 -25.62 -8.24
C THR A 29 4.03 -24.58 -9.24
N GLU A 30 2.73 -24.54 -9.51
CA GLU A 30 2.09 -23.40 -10.16
C GLU A 30 2.27 -22.22 -9.20
N ALA A 31 3.23 -21.37 -9.53
CA ALA A 31 3.24 -20.02 -9.00
C ALA A 31 1.92 -19.39 -9.44
N VAL A 32 1.04 -19.18 -8.47
CA VAL A 32 -0.15 -18.34 -8.62
C VAL A 32 0.36 -16.96 -9.03
N THR A 33 0.40 -16.72 -10.34
CA THR A 33 0.51 -15.37 -10.89
C THR A 33 -0.83 -14.71 -10.61
N THR A 34 -0.98 -14.12 -9.43
CA THR A 34 -2.02 -13.13 -9.17
C THR A 34 -1.75 -11.95 -10.08
N SER A 35 -2.42 -11.96 -11.23
CA SER A 35 -2.59 -10.81 -12.12
C SER A 35 -3.38 -9.74 -11.36
N SER A 36 -2.69 -8.97 -10.53
CA SER A 36 -3.19 -7.70 -10.01
C SER A 36 -3.31 -6.75 -11.20
N ASN A 37 -4.51 -6.24 -11.47
CA ASN A 37 -4.73 -5.13 -12.39
C ASN A 37 -3.68 -4.04 -12.09
N GLN A 38 -2.83 -3.73 -13.08
CA GLN A 38 -1.62 -2.94 -12.89
C GLN A 38 -1.97 -1.52 -12.47
N VAL A 39 -1.98 -1.27 -11.16
CA VAL A 39 -1.70 0.06 -10.64
C VAL A 39 -0.21 0.28 -10.86
N ASN A 40 0.14 1.32 -11.61
CA ASN A 40 1.51 1.70 -11.94
C ASN A 40 2.25 2.17 -10.67
N ALA A 41 2.61 1.23 -9.81
CA ALA A 41 3.47 1.46 -8.66
C ALA A 41 4.92 1.67 -9.14
N PRO A 42 5.74 2.45 -8.40
CA PRO A 42 7.17 2.54 -8.68
C PRO A 42 7.86 1.17 -8.63
N SER A 43 8.87 0.95 -9.47
CA SER A 43 9.58 -0.34 -9.57
C SER A 43 10.35 -0.74 -8.31
N PHE A 44 10.70 0.23 -7.46
CA PHE A 44 11.37 0.01 -6.18
C PHE A 44 10.40 -0.38 -5.05
N PHE A 45 9.08 -0.32 -5.28
CA PHE A 45 8.07 -0.71 -4.31
C PHE A 45 7.76 -2.20 -4.40
N HIS A 46 7.67 -2.85 -3.25
CA HIS A 46 7.25 -4.25 -3.16
C HIS A 46 6.30 -4.45 -1.98
N LEU A 47 5.26 -5.28 -2.15
CA LEU A 47 4.23 -5.52 -1.13
C LEU A 47 4.74 -6.18 0.16
N SER A 48 6.01 -6.61 0.19
CA SER A 48 6.64 -7.11 1.42
C SER A 48 6.69 -6.08 2.56
N VAL A 49 6.51 -4.79 2.28
CA VAL A 49 6.35 -3.75 3.32
C VAL A 49 5.12 -3.97 4.21
N LEU A 50 4.13 -4.74 3.73
CA LEU A 50 2.96 -5.12 4.52
C LEU A 50 3.25 -6.21 5.56
N LYS A 51 4.43 -6.85 5.48
CA LYS A 51 4.81 -7.89 6.43
C LYS A 51 5.01 -7.26 7.80
N ASP A 52 4.38 -7.84 8.81
CA ASP A 52 4.55 -7.45 10.22
C ASP A 52 4.08 -6.00 10.55
N VAL A 53 3.25 -5.38 9.70
CA VAL A 53 2.65 -4.06 9.98
C VAL A 53 1.72 -4.17 11.18
N ASN A 54 1.99 -3.36 12.20
CA ASN A 54 1.02 -3.06 13.25
C ASN A 54 0.04 -1.98 12.73
N TRP A 55 -1.23 -2.35 12.53
CA TRP A 55 -2.26 -1.43 12.05
C TRP A 55 -2.87 -0.62 13.20
N GLU A 56 -2.02 0.16 13.85
CA GLU A 56 -2.37 1.13 14.88
C GLU A 56 -1.77 2.47 14.47
N GLU A 57 -2.53 3.55 14.62
CA GLU A 57 -2.03 4.89 14.32
C GLU A 57 -0.75 5.18 15.12
N ALA A 58 0.26 5.73 14.43
CA ALA A 58 1.52 6.09 15.06
C ALA A 58 1.26 7.05 16.23
N PRO A 59 1.86 6.79 17.41
CA PRO A 59 1.63 7.64 18.57
C PRO A 59 2.18 9.04 18.29
N SER A 60 1.47 10.04 18.80
CA SER A 60 1.97 11.41 18.79
C SER A 60 3.07 11.59 19.84
N PHE A 61 4.04 12.45 19.54
CA PHE A 61 5.12 12.85 20.45
C PHE A 61 5.40 14.35 20.32
N ILE A 62 6.17 14.91 21.25
CA ILE A 62 6.54 16.33 21.23
C ILE A 62 8.03 16.44 20.90
N ASP A 63 8.35 17.16 19.82
CA ASP A 63 9.71 17.60 19.53
C ASP A 63 9.83 19.11 19.78
N GLY A 64 10.62 19.48 20.78
CA GLY A 64 10.69 20.85 21.31
C GLY A 64 9.35 21.35 21.86
N LYS A 65 8.53 21.97 20.99
CA LYS A 65 7.18 22.48 21.31
C LYS A 65 6.14 22.06 20.27
N ILE A 66 6.52 21.24 19.30
CA ILE A 66 5.72 20.90 18.13
C ILE A 66 5.16 19.49 18.35
N PRO A 67 3.83 19.30 18.33
CA PRO A 67 3.25 17.97 18.34
C PRO A 67 3.44 17.33 16.96
N LEU A 68 4.05 16.14 16.97
CA LEU A 68 4.41 15.38 15.79
C LEU A 68 3.80 13.98 15.85
N LYS A 69 3.61 13.38 14.68
CA LYS A 69 3.18 11.99 14.49
C LYS A 69 4.10 11.29 13.50
N GLY A 70 4.60 10.11 13.84
CA GLY A 70 5.53 9.36 13.00
C GLY A 70 6.55 8.60 13.84
N ILE A 71 7.82 8.67 13.47
CA ILE A 71 8.91 7.91 14.08
C ILE A 71 9.88 8.89 14.73
N GLU A 72 9.90 8.88 16.06
CA GLU A 72 10.76 9.74 16.88
C GLU A 72 12.24 9.56 16.51
N GLY A 73 12.97 10.67 16.39
CA GLY A 73 14.37 10.68 15.97
C GLY A 73 14.61 10.31 14.50
N LYS A 74 13.58 10.03 13.70
CA LYS A 74 13.71 9.71 12.27
C LYS A 74 12.96 10.65 11.35
N ILE A 75 11.64 10.50 11.26
CA ILE A 75 10.79 11.29 10.36
C ILE A 75 9.38 11.34 10.92
N ALA A 76 8.78 12.51 10.89
CA ALA A 76 7.42 12.71 11.36
C ALA A 76 6.73 13.82 10.57
N MET A 77 5.42 13.91 10.75
CA MET A 77 4.59 15.00 10.24
C MET A 77 3.98 15.76 11.42
N ALA A 78 3.61 17.02 11.20
CA ALA A 78 2.80 17.76 12.17
C ALA A 78 1.56 16.94 12.55
N ASP A 79 1.27 16.85 13.84
CA ASP A 79 0.10 16.14 14.34
C ASP A 79 -1.16 16.98 14.07
N SER A 80 -1.68 16.85 12.86
CA SER A 80 -2.86 17.56 12.36
C SER A 80 -3.83 16.56 11.74
N PRO A 81 -5.16 16.77 11.87
CA PRO A 81 -6.15 15.91 11.26
C PRO A 81 -5.96 15.82 9.74
N ILE A 82 -6.15 14.62 9.19
CA ILE A 82 -6.07 14.37 7.75
C ILE A 82 -7.47 13.99 7.28
N ILE A 83 -8.13 14.90 6.57
CA ILE A 83 -9.48 14.65 6.07
C ILE A 83 -9.41 13.97 4.71
N ALA A 84 -10.14 12.86 4.54
CA ALA A 84 -10.19 12.15 3.28
C ALA A 84 -10.76 13.01 2.14
N ASN A 85 -10.18 12.89 0.95
CA ASN A 85 -10.47 13.66 -0.27
C ASN A 85 -10.17 15.16 -0.20
N GLU A 86 -9.54 15.63 0.87
CA GLU A 86 -9.06 17.01 0.98
C GLU A 86 -7.55 17.08 0.71
N GLN A 87 -7.13 18.18 0.07
CA GLN A 87 -5.71 18.50 -0.10
C GLN A 87 -5.25 19.31 1.11
N ASN A 88 -4.40 18.71 1.93
CA ASN A 88 -3.88 19.35 3.14
C ASN A 88 -2.37 19.55 3.00
N GLU A 89 -1.89 20.77 3.19
CA GLU A 89 -0.46 21.03 3.32
C GLU A 89 -0.04 20.72 4.75
N ILE A 90 0.83 19.73 4.91
CA ILE A 90 1.30 19.24 6.21
C ILE A 90 2.81 19.40 6.25
N MET A 91 3.32 19.96 7.35
CA MET A 91 4.76 20.05 7.58
C MET A 91 5.32 18.67 7.91
N TRP A 92 6.30 18.23 7.13
CA TRP A 92 7.12 17.05 7.42
C TRP A 92 8.43 17.50 8.07
N TYR A 93 8.86 16.76 9.09
CA TYR A 93 10.07 16.99 9.86
C TYR A 93 11.03 15.81 9.69
N PHE A 94 12.27 16.10 9.30
CA PHE A 94 13.33 15.11 9.15
C PHE A 94 14.23 15.22 10.38
N LEU A 95 14.01 14.31 11.33
CA LEU A 95 14.62 14.35 12.67
C LEU A 95 15.96 13.57 12.72
N ASP A 96 16.20 12.72 11.72
CA ASP A 96 17.45 11.96 11.59
C ASP A 96 18.57 12.85 11.03
N SER A 97 19.59 13.10 11.84
CA SER A 97 20.81 13.82 11.42
C SER A 97 21.61 13.09 10.32
N GLU A 98 21.30 11.82 10.08
CA GLU A 98 21.95 10.96 9.08
C GLU A 98 21.00 10.57 7.93
N ILE A 99 19.88 11.28 7.75
CA ILE A 99 18.94 11.00 6.66
C ILE A 99 19.67 11.00 5.30
N PRO A 100 19.45 9.97 4.44
CA PRO A 100 20.12 9.91 3.15
C PRO A 100 19.78 11.10 2.25
N THR A 101 20.72 11.51 1.40
CA THR A 101 20.43 12.48 0.33
C THR A 101 19.58 11.84 -0.77
N GLY A 102 18.47 12.49 -1.15
CA GLY A 102 17.62 11.98 -2.22
C GLY A 102 16.27 12.66 -2.35
N LYS A 103 15.51 12.27 -3.37
CA LYS A 103 14.09 12.62 -3.44
C LYS A 103 13.28 11.77 -2.48
N LEU A 104 12.32 12.38 -1.80
CA LEU A 104 11.39 11.71 -0.91
C LEU A 104 10.27 11.09 -1.74
N SER A 105 9.96 9.81 -1.51
CA SER A 105 8.77 9.17 -2.06
C SER A 105 7.88 8.63 -0.96
N ILE A 106 6.57 8.79 -1.11
CA ILE A 106 5.56 8.30 -0.18
C ILE A 106 4.57 7.44 -0.96
N ILE A 107 4.49 6.16 -0.57
CA ILE A 107 3.59 5.18 -1.18
C ILE A 107 2.62 4.72 -0.10
N ALA A 108 1.36 5.07 -0.25
CA ALA A 108 0.34 4.74 0.75
C ALA A 108 -0.38 3.43 0.41
N LEU A 109 -0.70 2.65 1.44
CA LEU A 109 -1.56 1.46 1.36
C LEU A 109 -2.67 1.58 2.40
N LYS A 110 -3.92 1.39 1.97
CA LYS A 110 -5.05 1.32 2.91
C LYS A 110 -5.04 -0.02 3.64
N GLN A 111 -5.47 -0.06 4.88
CA GLN A 111 -5.71 -1.32 5.59
C GLN A 111 -6.59 -2.27 4.78
N GLY A 112 -6.15 -3.52 4.64
CA GLY A 112 -6.83 -4.54 3.85
C GLY A 112 -6.69 -4.39 2.33
N SER A 113 -5.90 -3.42 1.85
CA SER A 113 -5.65 -3.20 0.41
C SER A 113 -4.23 -3.61 0.02
N VAL A 114 -4.08 -4.10 -1.21
CA VAL A 114 -2.80 -4.32 -1.89
C VAL A 114 -2.55 -3.30 -3.00
N THR A 115 -3.40 -2.27 -3.09
CA THR A 115 -3.33 -1.25 -4.13
C THR A 115 -2.53 -0.03 -3.63
N PRO A 116 -1.30 0.19 -4.11
CA PRO A 116 -0.52 1.37 -3.73
C PRO A 116 -1.17 2.65 -4.28
N THR A 117 -1.13 3.72 -3.50
CA THR A 117 -1.76 5.00 -3.81
C THR A 117 -0.74 6.14 -3.69
N PRO A 118 -0.57 7.00 -4.72
CA PRO A 118 0.25 8.19 -4.61
C PRO A 118 -0.53 9.24 -3.81
N VAL A 119 0.14 9.91 -2.87
CA VAL A 119 -0.53 10.84 -1.95
C VAL A 119 -0.05 12.28 -2.07
N LEU A 120 1.11 12.51 -2.70
CA LEU A 120 1.71 13.85 -2.83
C LEU A 120 1.07 14.62 -3.98
N PHE A 121 0.55 15.82 -3.71
CA PHE A 121 0.11 16.76 -4.74
C PHE A 121 1.21 17.77 -5.04
N GLN A 122 1.68 17.79 -6.28
CA GLN A 122 2.60 18.84 -6.74
C GLN A 122 1.83 19.98 -7.38
N LYS A 123 1.97 21.19 -6.82
CA LYS A 123 1.29 22.42 -7.28
C LYS A 123 1.43 22.63 -8.79
N GLU A 124 2.62 22.36 -9.34
CA GLU A 124 2.92 22.52 -10.77
C GLU A 124 2.09 21.62 -11.70
N THR A 125 1.70 20.43 -11.24
CA THR A 125 1.05 19.42 -12.11
C THR A 125 -0.42 19.21 -11.78
N SER A 126 -0.88 19.68 -10.61
CA SER A 126 -2.22 19.40 -10.08
C SER A 126 -2.58 17.91 -10.08
N LYS A 127 -1.56 17.04 -10.00
CA LYS A 127 -1.70 15.58 -10.01
C LYS A 127 -1.05 14.98 -8.77
N GLN A 128 -1.58 13.84 -8.35
CA GLN A 128 -0.92 12.99 -7.38
C GLN A 128 0.36 12.39 -7.98
N THR A 129 1.41 12.38 -7.17
CA THR A 129 2.73 11.90 -7.53
C THR A 129 3.27 11.01 -6.41
N TRP A 130 4.20 10.12 -6.76
CA TRP A 130 4.87 9.24 -5.81
C TRP A 130 6.00 9.93 -5.05
N THR A 131 6.64 10.90 -5.71
CA THR A 131 7.97 11.41 -5.35
C THR A 131 7.99 12.93 -5.44
N THR A 132 8.65 13.59 -4.50
CA THR A 132 8.86 15.04 -4.51
C THR A 132 9.71 15.50 -5.71
N SER A 133 9.57 16.76 -6.10
CA SER A 133 10.43 17.35 -7.14
C SER A 133 11.82 17.70 -6.60
N ASN A 134 11.89 18.19 -5.35
CA ASN A 134 13.10 18.57 -4.65
C ASN A 134 13.80 17.36 -3.98
N THR A 135 15.12 17.51 -3.81
CA THR A 135 15.97 16.62 -3.02
C THR A 135 15.99 17.10 -1.58
N ILE A 136 16.00 16.16 -0.63
CA ILE A 136 16.31 16.37 0.79
C ILE A 136 17.69 15.79 1.11
N ASP A 137 18.31 16.27 2.17
CA ASP A 137 19.54 15.76 2.76
C ASP A 137 19.55 16.02 4.27
N SER A 138 20.65 15.72 4.95
CA SER A 138 20.81 15.92 6.40
C SER A 138 20.73 17.38 6.87
N THR A 139 20.67 18.35 5.96
CA THR A 139 20.49 19.78 6.30
C THR A 139 19.03 20.23 6.14
N ALA A 140 18.19 19.42 5.51
CA ALA A 140 16.76 19.65 5.40
C ALA A 140 16.08 19.26 6.71
N ASN A 141 15.70 20.24 7.53
CA ASN A 141 15.02 19.97 8.81
C ASN A 141 13.51 19.73 8.62
N GLU A 142 12.92 20.41 7.64
CA GLU A 142 11.47 20.36 7.41
C GLU A 142 11.11 20.61 5.94
N LEU A 143 9.95 20.13 5.51
CA LEU A 143 9.41 20.32 4.17
C LEU A 143 7.87 20.33 4.18
N PRO A 144 7.20 21.41 3.74
CA PRO A 144 5.75 21.39 3.55
C PRO A 144 5.38 20.48 2.37
N LEU A 145 4.51 19.49 2.60
CA LEU A 145 3.99 18.60 1.57
C LEU A 145 2.47 18.69 1.52
N THR A 146 1.92 18.98 0.33
CA THR A 146 0.48 18.85 0.08
C THR A 146 0.14 17.38 -0.14
N MET A 147 -0.79 16.85 0.64
CA MET A 147 -1.20 15.44 0.61
C MET A 147 -2.73 15.31 0.49
N SER A 148 -3.19 14.24 -0.15
CA SER A 148 -4.60 13.80 -0.06
C SER A 148 -4.71 12.29 -0.09
N LEU A 149 -5.58 11.75 0.76
CA LEU A 149 -5.94 10.34 0.81
C LEU A 149 -7.37 10.16 0.29
N PRO A 150 -7.67 9.13 -0.53
CA PRO A 150 -8.95 9.03 -1.23
C PRO A 150 -10.12 8.57 -0.36
N SER A 151 -9.87 8.07 0.85
CA SER A 151 -10.93 7.59 1.75
C SER A 151 -10.46 7.52 3.20
N SER A 152 -11.41 7.56 4.13
CA SER A 152 -11.16 7.46 5.55
C SER A 152 -10.71 6.05 5.97
N GLY A 153 -10.06 5.97 7.13
CA GLY A 153 -9.51 4.77 7.75
C GLY A 153 -8.00 4.80 7.92
N LEU A 154 -7.43 3.65 8.27
CA LEU A 154 -5.98 3.51 8.49
C LEU A 154 -5.21 3.37 7.18
N TRP A 155 -4.11 4.11 7.08
CA TRP A 155 -3.22 4.12 5.93
C TRP A 155 -1.77 3.94 6.39
N LEU A 156 -1.08 2.97 5.80
CA LEU A 156 0.36 2.81 5.94
C LEU A 156 1.06 3.75 4.96
N LEU A 157 1.90 4.65 5.45
CA LEU A 157 2.79 5.47 4.64
C LEU A 157 4.16 4.79 4.56
N ASN A 158 4.52 4.29 3.37
CA ASN A 158 5.84 3.73 3.11
C ASN A 158 6.74 4.83 2.55
N ILE A 159 7.83 5.10 3.26
CA ILE A 159 8.71 6.24 3.00
C ILE A 159 10.00 5.73 2.38
N TYR A 160 10.38 6.36 1.28
CA TYR A 160 11.61 6.06 0.56
C TYR A 160 12.39 7.33 0.34
N VAL A 161 13.71 7.24 0.44
CA VAL A 161 14.62 8.32 0.06
C VAL A 161 15.57 7.80 -0.99
N ASN A 162 15.62 8.49 -2.14
CA ASN A 162 16.39 8.03 -3.31
C ASN A 162 16.03 6.59 -3.73
N GLU A 163 14.73 6.28 -3.79
CA GLU A 163 14.19 4.96 -4.15
C GLU A 163 14.54 3.81 -3.18
N LYS A 164 15.21 4.11 -2.06
CA LYS A 164 15.52 3.14 -1.00
C LYS A 164 14.54 3.28 0.14
N TYR A 165 14.04 2.14 0.63
CA TYR A 165 13.17 2.12 1.80
C TYR A 165 13.87 2.78 2.99
N TYR A 166 13.20 3.74 3.61
CA TYR A 166 13.71 4.49 4.75
C TYR A 166 13.00 4.10 6.04
N ASP A 167 11.66 4.14 6.02
CA ASP A 167 10.82 3.64 7.10
C ASP A 167 9.33 3.61 6.70
N GLN A 168 8.45 3.25 7.64
CA GLN A 168 7.01 3.32 7.47
C GLN A 168 6.27 3.59 8.78
N PHE A 169 5.13 4.28 8.71
CA PHE A 169 4.23 4.43 9.85
C PHE A 169 2.77 4.53 9.40
N VAL A 170 1.84 4.21 10.30
CA VAL A 170 0.40 4.24 10.03
C VAL A 170 -0.19 5.55 10.50
N ILE A 171 -1.09 6.12 9.70
CA ILE A 171 -1.89 7.31 10.02
C ILE A 171 -3.38 7.01 9.86
N THR A 172 -4.22 7.85 10.47
CA THR A 172 -5.68 7.84 10.26
C THR A 172 -6.07 8.97 9.31
N ALA A 173 -6.93 8.65 8.34
CA ALA A 173 -7.69 9.64 7.60
C ALA A 173 -9.15 9.64 8.09
N GLU A 174 -9.69 10.83 8.36
CA GLU A 174 -11.08 11.04 8.81
C GLU A 174 -12.08 11.12 7.65
#